data_AF-F2NFC3-F1
#
_entry.id   AF-F2NFC3-F1
#
_cell.length_a   1.000
_cell.length_b   1.000
_cell.length_c   1.000
_cell.angle_alpha   90.00
_cell.angle_beta   90.00
_cell.angle_gamma   90.00
#
_symmetry.space_group_name_H-M   'P 1'
#
loop_
_entity.id
_entity.type
_entity.pdbx_description
1 polymer ?
#
loop_
_entity_poly.entity_id
_entity_poly.type
_entity_poly.pdbx_seq_one_letter_code
_entity_poly.pdbx_strand_id
1 'polypeptide(L)'
;MADFLWNYLLTGLTQPLIFIVLLGLYILQRRQMHLLKSGLSWLRIIIMLVLFFYFVYNYASEIPEALRRTSIVGMFCLNLIMVYTLLLDRREEKYRQALAAYSQDLTSRPLLDEVWRLGKKFIYFRYIFEALASGYSPGNFLQGVISRQIPTDIKHVLMERGIATEVVATQTLINFLNARLKESESLPPELKEVLAPVIQQLGDHAWIKEQIDAFLQMALKDPEKLYHSAWSEAPTRSDA
;
A
#
# COMPACT_ATOMS: atom_id res chain seq x y z
N MET A 1 9.30 6.01 -37.90
CA MET A 1 8.71 4.86 -37.16
C MET A 1 7.70 5.31 -36.11
N ALA A 2 8.01 6.30 -35.27
CA ALA A 2 7.06 6.85 -34.29
C ALA A 2 5.78 7.41 -34.93
N ASP A 3 5.87 8.16 -36.03
CA ASP A 3 4.68 8.73 -36.70
C ASP A 3 3.77 7.67 -37.32
N PHE A 4 4.36 6.58 -37.82
CA PHE A 4 3.62 5.44 -38.36
C PHE A 4 2.85 4.71 -37.25
N LEU A 5 3.51 4.45 -36.12
CA LEU A 5 2.88 3.84 -34.95
C LEU A 5 1.80 4.76 -34.34
N TRP A 6 2.04 6.06 -34.32
CA TRP A 6 1.10 7.06 -33.82
C TRP A 6 -0.18 7.12 -34.67
N ASN A 7 -0.03 7.16 -36.00
CA ASN A 7 -1.17 7.16 -36.92
C ASN A 7 -1.93 5.82 -36.93
N TYR A 8 -1.22 4.70 -36.78
CA TYR A 8 -1.83 3.37 -36.69
C TYR A 8 -2.60 3.18 -35.37
N LEU A 9 -2.04 3.66 -34.26
CA LEU A 9 -2.73 3.67 -32.97
C LEU A 9 -3.97 4.56 -33.03
N LEU A 10 -3.92 5.74 -33.66
CA LEU A 10 -5.07 6.64 -33.78
C LEU A 10 -6.06 6.27 -34.90
N THR A 11 -6.12 5.01 -35.32
CA THR A 11 -7.11 4.56 -36.30
C THR A 11 -8.39 4.12 -35.60
N GLY A 12 -9.56 4.56 -36.09
CA GLY A 12 -10.85 4.24 -35.44
C GLY A 12 -11.18 2.74 -35.38
N LEU A 13 -10.58 1.91 -36.23
CA LEU A 13 -10.73 0.45 -36.21
C LEU A 13 -9.79 -0.25 -35.23
N THR A 14 -8.63 0.34 -34.91
CA THR A 14 -7.66 -0.27 -33.98
C THR A 14 -8.06 -0.05 -32.53
N GLN A 15 -8.74 1.06 -32.24
CA GLN A 15 -9.19 1.42 -30.88
C GLN A 15 -10.14 0.39 -30.23
N PRO A 16 -11.19 -0.13 -30.90
CA PRO A 16 -12.04 -1.18 -30.36
C PRO A 16 -11.28 -2.50 -30.11
N LEU A 17 -10.37 -2.87 -31.00
CA LEU A 17 -9.57 -4.09 -30.86
C LEU A 17 -8.64 -4.00 -29.64
N ILE A 18 -7.97 -2.87 -29.46
CA ILE A 18 -7.16 -2.59 -28.26
C ILE A 18 -8.03 -2.68 -27.00
N PHE A 19 -9.21 -2.06 -27.01
CA PHE A 19 -10.12 -2.07 -25.86
C PHE A 19 -10.58 -3.48 -25.49
N ILE A 20 -10.94 -4.32 -26.48
CA ILE A 20 -11.32 -5.72 -26.25
C ILE A 20 -10.17 -6.50 -25.62
N VAL A 21 -8.94 -6.33 -26.11
CA VAL A 21 -7.75 -6.99 -25.53
C VAL A 21 -7.51 -6.52 -24.10
N LEU A 22 -7.57 -5.22 -23.84
CA LEU A 22 -7.40 -4.67 -22.49
C LEU A 22 -8.50 -5.14 -21.53
N LEU A 23 -9.74 -5.24 -22.00
CA LEU A 23 -10.87 -5.78 -21.25
C LEU A 23 -10.67 -7.26 -20.91
N GLY A 24 -10.22 -8.07 -21.87
CA GLY A 24 -9.87 -9.46 -21.64
C GLY A 24 -8.77 -9.62 -20.58
N LEU A 25 -7.68 -8.84 -20.70
CA LEU A 25 -6.59 -8.82 -19.72
C LEU A 25 -7.07 -8.37 -18.34
N TYR A 26 -7.92 -7.35 -18.27
CA TYR A 26 -8.49 -6.85 -17.02
C TYR A 26 -9.34 -7.91 -16.31
N ILE A 27 -10.22 -8.58 -17.05
CA ILE A 27 -11.04 -9.67 -16.51
C ILE A 27 -10.16 -10.83 -16.04
N LEU A 28 -9.15 -11.21 -16.82
CA LEU A 28 -8.23 -12.30 -16.48
C LEU A 28 -7.44 -12.00 -15.19
N GLN A 29 -6.88 -10.79 -15.09
CA GLN A 29 -6.13 -10.35 -13.92
C GLN A 29 -7.03 -10.28 -12.67
N ARG A 30 -8.26 -9.79 -12.82
CA ARG A 30 -9.23 -9.70 -11.71
C ARG A 30 -9.69 -11.07 -11.23
N ARG A 31 -9.75 -12.07 -12.11
CA ARG A 31 -10.03 -13.46 -11.73
C ARG A 31 -8.92 -14.04 -10.85
N GLN A 32 -7.66 -13.64 -11.06
CA GLN A 32 -6.55 -14.04 -10.18
C GLN A 32 -6.63 -13.31 -8.82
N MET A 33 -7.15 -12.08 -8.80
CA MET A 33 -7.35 -11.28 -7.60
C MET A 33 -8.63 -11.62 -6.79
N HIS A 34 -9.05 -12.90 -6.75
CA HIS A 34 -10.27 -13.37 -6.06
C HIS A 34 -10.37 -13.01 -4.56
N LEU A 35 -9.31 -12.44 -3.97
CA LEU A 35 -9.21 -12.02 -2.57
C LEU A 35 -9.52 -10.53 -2.33
N LEU A 36 -9.65 -9.69 -3.37
CA LEU A 36 -9.82 -8.23 -3.20
C LEU A 36 -11.28 -7.82 -3.42
N LYS A 37 -12.07 -7.89 -2.33
CA LYS A 37 -13.44 -7.37 -2.24
C LYS A 37 -13.44 -5.84 -2.40
N SER A 38 -13.57 -5.33 -3.62
CA SER A 38 -14.11 -3.97 -3.81
C SER A 38 -15.14 -3.96 -4.95
N GLY A 39 -16.42 -3.80 -4.60
CA GLY A 39 -17.53 -3.71 -5.55
C GLY A 39 -17.51 -2.42 -6.37
N LEU A 40 -16.85 -1.37 -5.84
CA LEU A 40 -16.73 -0.06 -6.48
C LEU A 40 -15.97 -0.12 -7.83
N SER A 41 -15.14 -1.15 -8.03
CA SER A 41 -14.40 -1.36 -9.27
C SER A 41 -15.31 -1.80 -10.44
N TRP A 42 -16.38 -2.57 -10.20
CA TRP A 42 -17.28 -3.02 -11.28
C TRP A 42 -18.09 -1.88 -11.90
N LEU A 43 -18.60 -0.97 -11.06
CA LEU A 43 -19.35 0.19 -11.52
C LEU A 43 -18.49 1.07 -12.45
N ARG A 44 -17.22 1.29 -12.08
CA ARG A 44 -16.27 2.05 -12.92
C ARG A 44 -16.08 1.41 -14.30
N ILE A 45 -16.01 0.08 -14.38
CA ILE A 45 -15.88 -0.64 -15.65
C ILE A 45 -17.14 -0.50 -16.50
N ILE A 46 -18.32 -0.62 -15.89
CA ILE A 46 -19.60 -0.46 -16.61
C ILE A 46 -19.71 0.96 -17.18
N ILE A 47 -19.39 1.98 -16.40
CA ILE A 47 -19.36 3.37 -16.88
C ILE A 47 -18.37 3.53 -18.04
N MET A 48 -17.17 2.96 -17.91
CA MET A 48 -16.16 3.01 -18.96
C MET A 48 -16.62 2.30 -20.25
N LEU A 49 -17.31 1.15 -20.13
CA LEU A 49 -17.91 0.43 -21.25
C LEU A 49 -18.97 1.28 -21.96
N VAL A 50 -19.88 1.88 -21.20
CA VAL A 50 -20.94 2.74 -21.76
C VAL A 50 -20.33 3.93 -22.50
N LEU A 51 -19.33 4.60 -21.90
CA LEU A 51 -18.63 5.71 -22.55
C LEU A 51 -17.87 5.25 -23.80
N PHE A 52 -17.24 4.08 -23.76
CA PHE A 52 -16.52 3.53 -24.91
C PHE A 52 -17.48 3.24 -26.07
N PHE A 53 -18.59 2.55 -25.81
CA PHE A 53 -19.61 2.28 -26.83
C PHE A 53 -20.25 3.57 -27.37
N TYR A 54 -20.43 4.58 -26.52
CA TYR A 54 -20.88 5.91 -26.96
C TYR A 54 -19.91 6.51 -27.99
N PHE A 55 -18.60 6.46 -27.76
CA PHE A 55 -17.63 6.94 -28.75
C PHE A 55 -17.59 6.08 -30.01
N VAL A 56 -17.68 4.75 -29.90
CA VAL A 56 -17.75 3.84 -31.06
C VAL A 56 -18.98 4.15 -31.91
N TYR A 57 -20.13 4.35 -31.27
CA TYR A 57 -21.38 4.71 -31.96
C TYR A 57 -21.26 6.06 -32.69
N ASN A 58 -20.70 7.07 -32.04
CA ASN A 58 -20.46 8.38 -32.67
C ASN A 58 -19.47 8.30 -33.84
N TYR A 59 -18.46 7.43 -33.74
CA TYR A 59 -17.51 7.19 -34.83
C TYR A 59 -18.16 6.51 -36.04
N ALA A 60 -18.98 5.48 -35.79
CA ALA A 60 -19.67 4.70 -36.82
C ALA A 60 -20.83 5.45 -37.48
N SER A 61 -21.34 6.49 -36.83
CA SER A 61 -22.40 7.34 -37.39
C SER A 61 -21.86 8.31 -38.44
N GLU A 62 -22.72 8.74 -39.37
CA GLU A 62 -22.42 9.74 -40.42
C GLU A 62 -22.38 11.18 -39.87
N ILE A 63 -21.74 11.35 -38.72
CA ILE A 63 -21.57 12.63 -38.03
C ILE A 63 -20.38 13.39 -38.68
N PRO A 64 -20.36 14.74 -38.65
CA PRO A 64 -19.24 15.54 -39.16
C PRO A 64 -17.85 15.00 -38.77
N GLU A 65 -16.89 15.09 -39.70
CA GLU A 65 -15.53 14.53 -39.53
C GLU A 65 -14.81 14.99 -38.25
N ALA A 66 -15.07 16.21 -37.79
CA ALA A 66 -14.52 16.74 -36.55
C ALA A 66 -14.94 15.90 -35.33
N LEU A 67 -16.22 15.55 -35.23
CA LEU A 67 -16.77 14.70 -34.15
C LEU A 67 -16.27 13.26 -34.25
N ARG A 68 -16.04 12.77 -35.46
CA ARG A 68 -15.43 11.45 -35.70
C ARG A 68 -13.99 11.40 -35.18
N ARG A 69 -13.16 12.42 -35.45
CA ARG A 69 -11.79 12.53 -34.90
C ARG A 69 -11.79 12.65 -33.37
N THR A 70 -12.67 13.47 -32.81
CA THR A 70 -12.83 13.60 -31.35
C THR A 70 -13.22 12.27 -30.71
N SER A 71 -14.06 11.47 -31.37
CA SER A 71 -14.46 10.15 -30.87
C SER A 71 -13.30 9.16 -30.83
N ILE A 72 -12.42 9.17 -31.83
CA ILE A 72 -11.19 8.35 -31.83
C ILE A 72 -10.27 8.75 -30.68
N VAL A 73 -10.09 10.04 -30.44
CA VAL A 73 -9.29 10.54 -29.30
C VAL A 73 -9.93 10.13 -27.98
N GLY A 74 -11.26 10.20 -27.86
CA GLY A 74 -11.99 9.72 -26.70
C GLY A 74 -11.75 8.23 -26.42
N MET A 75 -11.85 7.38 -27.44
CA MET A 75 -11.54 5.95 -27.32
C MET A 75 -10.08 5.71 -26.91
N PHE A 76 -9.13 6.46 -27.48
CA PHE A 76 -7.72 6.38 -27.11
C PHE A 76 -7.49 6.76 -25.64
N CYS A 77 -8.12 7.83 -25.16
CA CYS A 77 -8.04 8.23 -23.75
C CYS A 77 -8.61 7.16 -22.82
N LEU A 78 -9.75 6.54 -23.17
CA LEU A 78 -10.32 5.44 -22.38
C LEU A 78 -9.40 4.23 -22.34
N ASN A 79 -8.80 3.85 -23.48
CA ASN A 79 -7.79 2.80 -23.54
C ASN A 79 -6.58 3.11 -22.66
N LEU A 80 -6.10 4.36 -22.66
CA LEU A 80 -4.99 4.80 -21.81
C LEU A 80 -5.33 4.73 -20.32
N ILE A 81 -6.53 5.15 -19.93
CA ILE A 81 -7.05 5.02 -18.55
C ILE A 81 -7.10 3.54 -18.14
N MET A 82 -7.53 2.67 -19.05
CA MET A 82 -7.61 1.23 -18.80
C MET A 82 -6.23 0.61 -18.61
N VAL A 83 -5.25 0.96 -19.46
CA VAL A 83 -3.84 0.56 -19.29
C VAL A 83 -3.30 1.05 -17.94
N TYR A 84 -3.54 2.31 -17.59
CA TYR A 84 -3.12 2.86 -16.32
C TYR A 84 -3.70 2.07 -15.13
N THR A 85 -4.98 1.72 -15.20
CA THR A 85 -5.66 0.93 -14.17
C THR A 85 -5.05 -0.47 -14.05
N LEU A 86 -4.81 -1.16 -15.17
CA LEU A 86 -4.14 -2.47 -15.18
C LEU A 86 -2.74 -2.44 -14.55
N LEU A 87 -1.96 -1.42 -14.89
CA LEU A 87 -0.61 -1.24 -14.33
C LEU A 87 -0.66 -0.94 -12.83
N LEU A 88 -1.62 -0.14 -12.39
CA LEU A 88 -1.83 0.18 -10.98
C LEU A 88 -2.20 -1.08 -10.20
N ASP A 89 -3.17 -1.85 -10.68
CA ASP A 89 -3.62 -3.09 -10.07
C ASP A 89 -2.48 -4.11 -9.95
N ARG A 90 -1.63 -4.24 -10.99
CA ARG A 90 -0.47 -5.13 -10.96
C ARG A 90 0.58 -4.71 -9.94
N ARG A 91 0.76 -3.41 -9.71
CA ARG A 91 1.67 -2.89 -8.68
C ARG A 91 1.09 -3.07 -7.30
N GLU A 92 -0.21 -2.84 -7.14
CA GLU A 92 -0.93 -3.07 -5.89
C GLU A 92 -0.82 -4.54 -5.46
N GLU A 93 -1.02 -5.47 -6.39
CA GLU A 93 -0.89 -6.90 -6.14
C GLU A 93 0.49 -7.26 -5.58
N LYS A 94 1.57 -6.82 -6.24
CA LYS A 94 2.95 -7.07 -5.76
C LYS A 94 3.20 -6.48 -4.38
N TYR A 95 2.68 -5.27 -4.12
CA TYR A 95 2.80 -4.64 -2.81
C TYR A 95 2.05 -5.41 -1.72
N ARG A 96 0.82 -5.86 -2.00
CA ARG A 96 0.02 -6.67 -1.07
C ARG A 96 0.64 -8.05 -0.83
N GLN A 97 1.23 -8.67 -1.85
CA GLN A 97 1.98 -9.93 -1.71
C GLN A 97 3.20 -9.74 -0.79
N ALA A 98 3.95 -8.65 -0.94
CA ALA A 98 5.07 -8.34 -0.04
C ALA A 98 4.60 -8.09 1.41
N LEU A 99 3.49 -7.36 1.59
CA LEU A 99 2.88 -7.18 2.92
C LEU A 99 2.45 -8.52 3.54
N ALA A 100 1.83 -9.40 2.74
CA ALA A 100 1.44 -10.74 3.16
C ALA A 100 2.64 -11.61 3.54
N ALA A 101 3.75 -11.52 2.79
CA ALA A 101 4.99 -12.23 3.09
C ALA A 101 5.65 -11.70 4.38
N TYR A 102 5.74 -10.38 4.54
CA TYR A 102 6.28 -9.76 5.77
C TYR A 102 5.48 -10.13 7.01
N SER A 103 4.15 -10.25 6.89
CA SER A 103 3.32 -10.69 8.01
C SER A 103 3.53 -12.15 8.43
N GLN A 104 4.21 -12.98 7.63
CA GLN A 104 4.57 -14.36 8.00
C GLN A 104 5.93 -14.41 8.71
N ASP A 105 6.84 -13.48 8.43
CA ASP A 105 8.16 -13.38 9.04
C ASP A 105 8.52 -11.91 9.34
N LEU A 106 8.19 -11.49 10.57
CA LEU A 106 8.37 -10.13 11.07
C LEU A 106 9.83 -9.78 11.40
N THR A 107 10.71 -10.79 11.44
CA THR A 107 12.11 -10.60 11.83
C THR A 107 13.00 -10.32 10.62
N SER A 108 12.50 -10.63 9.43
CA SER A 108 13.21 -10.46 8.18
C SER A 108 13.24 -9.00 7.73
N ARG A 109 14.36 -8.33 8.01
CA ARG A 109 14.69 -7.02 7.43
C ARG A 109 14.53 -6.94 5.91
N PRO A 110 14.97 -7.92 5.10
CA PRO A 110 14.82 -7.82 3.64
C PRO A 110 13.36 -7.80 3.19
N LEU A 111 12.44 -8.45 3.92
CA LEU A 111 11.00 -8.38 3.62
C LEU A 111 10.42 -7.01 3.95
N LEU A 112 10.84 -6.39 5.05
CA LEU A 112 10.45 -5.03 5.40
C LEU A 112 10.93 -4.02 4.36
N ASP A 113 12.19 -4.11 3.94
CA ASP A 113 12.75 -3.24 2.90
C ASP A 113 12.02 -3.40 1.56
N GLU A 114 11.62 -4.62 1.22
CA GLU A 114 10.83 -4.91 0.04
C GLU A 114 9.44 -4.28 0.09
N VAL A 115 8.74 -4.37 1.24
CA VAL A 115 7.45 -3.69 1.47
C VAL A 115 7.60 -2.19 1.28
N TRP A 116 8.64 -1.57 1.86
CA TRP A 116 8.90 -0.14 1.70
C TRP A 116 9.20 0.24 0.24
N ARG A 117 10.02 -0.55 -0.45
CA ARG A 117 10.38 -0.30 -1.85
C ARG A 117 9.17 -0.39 -2.78
N LEU A 118 8.34 -1.43 -2.62
CA LEU A 118 7.15 -1.64 -3.43
C LEU A 118 6.04 -0.65 -3.09
N GLY A 119 5.83 -0.37 -1.80
CA GLY A 119 4.88 0.62 -1.31
C GLY A 119 5.18 2.02 -1.83
N LYS A 120 6.46 2.46 -1.78
CA LYS A 120 6.88 3.74 -2.38
C LYS A 120 6.54 3.81 -3.87
N LYS A 121 6.85 2.76 -4.64
CA LYS A 121 6.57 2.70 -6.09
C LYS A 121 5.07 2.68 -6.39
N PHE A 122 4.27 2.03 -5.56
CA PHE A 122 2.82 1.98 -5.69
C PHE A 122 2.19 3.34 -5.38
N ILE A 123 2.52 3.94 -4.22
CA ILE A 123 2.00 5.24 -3.81
C ILE A 123 2.41 6.33 -4.80
N TYR A 124 3.67 6.33 -5.24
CA TYR A 124 4.12 7.27 -6.26
C TYR A 124 3.29 7.15 -7.53
N PHE A 125 3.07 5.94 -8.03
CA PHE A 125 2.31 5.72 -9.26
C PHE A 125 0.83 6.08 -9.10
N ARG A 126 0.22 5.75 -7.95
CA ARG A 126 -1.19 6.01 -7.64
C ARG A 126 -1.51 7.49 -7.51
N TYR A 127 -0.66 8.22 -6.78
CA TYR A 127 -0.92 9.59 -6.35
C TYR A 127 -0.17 10.64 -7.18
N ILE A 128 0.51 10.28 -8.27
CA ILE A 128 1.28 11.26 -9.07
C ILE A 128 0.40 12.38 -9.64
N PHE A 129 -0.78 12.05 -10.15
CA PHE A 129 -1.69 13.05 -10.72
C PHE A 129 -2.30 13.94 -9.63
N GLU A 130 -2.61 13.37 -8.47
CA GLU A 130 -3.08 14.12 -7.30
C GLU A 130 -1.98 15.04 -6.75
N ALA A 131 -0.74 14.56 -6.71
CA ALA A 131 0.42 15.34 -6.28
C ALA A 131 0.65 16.55 -7.20
N LEU A 132 0.52 16.36 -8.52
CA LEU A 132 0.64 17.43 -9.52
C LEU A 132 -0.51 18.45 -9.41
N ALA A 133 -1.72 18.00 -9.10
CA ALA A 133 -2.89 18.87 -8.94
C ALA A 133 -3.01 19.52 -7.55
N SER A 134 -2.19 19.09 -6.57
CA SER A 134 -2.32 19.48 -5.16
C SER A 134 -1.93 20.93 -4.86
N GLY A 135 -1.22 21.61 -5.78
CA GLY A 135 -0.67 22.95 -5.54
C GLY A 135 0.54 22.97 -4.59
N TYR A 136 0.97 21.83 -4.07
CA TYR A 136 2.19 21.66 -3.27
C TYR A 136 3.32 21.05 -4.11
N SER A 137 4.56 21.10 -3.60
CA SER A 137 5.67 20.35 -4.19
C SER A 137 5.31 18.85 -4.25
N PRO A 138 5.27 18.22 -5.45
CA PRO A 138 4.84 16.84 -5.60
C PRO A 138 5.66 15.86 -4.76
N GLY A 139 6.95 16.14 -4.57
CA GLY A 139 7.82 15.33 -3.71
C GLY A 139 7.38 15.34 -2.24
N ASN A 140 7.04 16.52 -1.70
CA ASN A 140 6.63 16.66 -0.31
C ASN A 140 5.25 16.04 -0.07
N PHE A 141 4.32 16.22 -1.01
CA PHE A 141 3.01 15.57 -0.97
C PHE A 141 3.15 14.04 -0.93
N LEU A 142 3.90 13.48 -1.89
CA LEU A 142 4.08 12.03 -1.99
C LEU A 142 4.84 11.48 -0.78
N GLN A 143 5.86 12.17 -0.28
CA GLN A 143 6.56 11.76 0.94
C GLN A 143 5.63 11.75 2.15
N GLY A 144 4.75 12.76 2.28
CA GLY A 144 3.75 12.82 3.34
C GLY A 144 2.67 11.74 3.25
N VAL A 145 2.34 11.25 2.05
CA VAL A 145 1.46 10.10 1.86
C VAL A 145 2.21 8.80 2.18
N ILE A 146 3.43 8.64 1.68
CA ILE A 146 4.29 7.46 1.92
C ILE A 146 4.52 7.23 3.41
N SER A 147 4.87 8.29 4.16
CA SER A 147 5.19 8.19 5.59
C SER A 147 3.99 7.83 6.46
N ARG A 148 2.76 8.06 5.98
CA ARG A 148 1.52 7.75 6.69
C ARG A 148 0.93 6.41 6.25
N GLN A 149 0.85 6.17 4.94
CA GLN A 149 0.12 5.05 4.37
C GLN A 149 0.85 3.72 4.56
N ILE A 150 2.16 3.64 4.30
CA ILE A 150 2.89 2.36 4.39
C ILE A 150 2.87 1.80 5.83
N PRO A 151 3.15 2.59 6.89
CA PRO A 151 3.02 2.09 8.26
C PRO A 151 1.59 1.70 8.62
N THR A 152 0.60 2.43 8.11
CA THR A 152 -0.82 2.13 8.34
C THR A 152 -1.22 0.81 7.68
N ASP A 153 -0.79 0.56 6.45
CA ASP A 153 -1.04 -0.70 5.74
C ASP A 153 -0.37 -1.89 6.44
N ILE A 154 0.88 -1.71 6.90
CA ILE A 154 1.58 -2.70 7.72
C ILE A 154 0.75 -2.98 8.99
N LYS A 155 0.34 -1.95 9.73
CA LYS A 155 -0.50 -2.09 10.93
C LYS A 155 -1.79 -2.86 10.63
N HIS A 156 -2.48 -2.52 9.53
CA HIS A 156 -3.72 -3.20 9.14
C HIS A 156 -3.51 -4.67 8.81
N VAL A 157 -2.49 -5.03 8.04
CA VAL A 157 -2.23 -6.44 7.68
C VAL A 157 -1.84 -7.27 8.91
N LEU A 158 -1.12 -6.67 9.87
CA LEU A 158 -0.85 -7.31 11.15
C LEU A 158 -2.14 -7.48 11.98
N MET A 159 -3.04 -6.49 11.96
CA MET A 159 -4.34 -6.59 12.63
C MET A 159 -5.24 -7.68 12.02
N GLU A 160 -5.33 -7.75 10.69
CA GLU A 160 -6.19 -8.72 9.98
C GLU A 160 -5.77 -10.17 10.21
N ARG A 161 -4.49 -10.43 10.50
CA ARG A 161 -3.98 -11.77 10.80
C ARG A 161 -4.03 -12.16 12.28
N GLY A 162 -4.65 -11.34 13.13
CA GLY A 162 -4.64 -11.55 14.59
C GLY A 162 -3.27 -11.26 15.24
N ILE A 163 -2.29 -10.89 14.43
CA ILE A 163 -0.91 -10.58 14.82
C ILE A 163 -0.84 -9.24 15.58
N ALA A 164 -1.81 -8.33 15.45
CA ALA A 164 -1.88 -7.16 16.32
C ALA A 164 -2.59 -7.41 17.68
N THR A 165 -3.23 -8.56 17.86
CA THR A 165 -3.81 -8.96 19.16
C THR A 165 -2.87 -9.91 19.91
N GLU A 166 -2.11 -10.74 19.19
CA GLU A 166 -1.18 -11.73 19.78
C GLU A 166 0.31 -11.49 19.47
N VAL A 167 0.69 -10.67 18.48
CA VAL A 167 2.11 -10.52 18.01
C VAL A 167 2.62 -9.08 18.09
N VAL A 168 1.88 -8.24 18.80
CA VAL A 168 2.53 -7.32 19.73
C VAL A 168 3.13 -8.08 20.92
N ALA A 169 3.18 -9.42 20.83
CA ALA A 169 3.94 -10.31 21.67
C ALA A 169 5.34 -9.77 21.93
N THR A 170 5.67 -9.76 23.19
CA THR A 170 6.95 -10.12 23.80
C THR A 170 7.92 -10.87 22.88
N GLN A 171 7.46 -11.83 22.07
CA GLN A 171 8.30 -12.53 21.09
C GLN A 171 8.90 -11.62 20.00
N THR A 172 8.13 -10.66 19.48
CA THR A 172 8.61 -9.66 18.51
C THR A 172 9.65 -8.75 19.15
N LEU A 173 9.42 -8.33 20.40
CA LEU A 173 10.39 -7.54 21.17
C LEU A 173 11.68 -8.34 21.43
N ILE A 174 11.57 -9.62 21.77
CA ILE A 174 12.71 -10.51 22.02
C ILE A 174 13.51 -10.77 20.76
N ASN A 175 12.83 -11.00 19.63
CA ASN A 175 13.49 -11.17 18.36
C ASN A 175 14.21 -9.89 17.93
N PHE A 176 13.61 -8.71 18.18
CA PHE A 176 14.25 -7.41 17.96
C PHE A 176 15.48 -7.22 18.85
N LEU A 177 15.38 -7.51 20.15
CA LEU A 177 16.49 -7.40 21.10
C LEU A 177 17.63 -8.36 20.72
N ASN A 178 17.32 -9.60 20.34
CA ASN A 178 18.30 -10.57 19.86
C ASN A 178 18.98 -10.14 18.56
N ALA A 179 18.24 -9.57 17.61
CA ALA A 179 18.82 -9.02 16.38
C ALA A 179 19.77 -7.84 16.67
N ARG A 180 19.37 -6.93 17.59
CA ARG A 180 20.20 -5.80 18.02
C ARG A 180 21.45 -6.24 18.80
N LEU A 181 21.33 -7.26 19.64
CA LEU A 181 22.44 -7.82 20.39
C LEU A 181 23.51 -8.41 19.44
N LYS A 182 23.08 -9.09 18.38
CA LYS A 182 23.97 -9.66 17.35
C LYS A 182 24.68 -8.59 16.52
N GLU A 183 23.99 -7.51 16.18
CA GLU A 183 24.53 -6.43 15.33
C GLU A 183 25.33 -5.37 16.09
N SER A 184 25.24 -5.32 17.43
CA SER A 184 25.90 -4.27 18.21
C SER A 184 27.41 -4.49 18.31
N GLU A 185 28.21 -3.76 17.55
CA GLU A 185 29.69 -3.79 17.67
C GLU A 185 30.20 -3.19 19.00
N SER A 186 29.37 -2.40 19.68
CA SER A 186 29.74 -1.68 20.91
C SER A 186 29.72 -2.53 22.19
N LEU A 187 29.15 -3.73 22.15
CA LEU A 187 29.04 -4.60 23.32
C LEU A 187 30.15 -5.68 23.33
N PRO A 188 30.85 -5.88 24.46
CA PRO A 188 31.81 -6.97 24.61
C PRO A 188 31.15 -8.33 24.33
N PRO A 189 31.85 -9.27 23.65
CA PRO A 189 31.29 -10.56 23.28
C PRO A 189 30.80 -11.38 24.49
N GLU A 190 31.52 -11.30 25.61
CA GLU A 190 31.15 -11.95 26.88
C GLU A 190 29.79 -11.47 27.41
N LEU A 191 29.50 -10.16 27.28
CA LEU A 191 28.22 -9.57 27.69
C LEU A 191 27.08 -9.99 26.76
N LYS A 192 27.34 -10.19 25.47
CA LYS A 192 26.34 -10.70 24.53
C LYS A 192 25.95 -12.15 24.83
N GLU A 193 26.92 -12.98 25.20
CA GLU A 193 26.67 -14.37 25.58
C GLU A 193 25.86 -14.49 26.87
N VAL A 194 26.00 -13.54 27.80
CA VAL A 194 25.19 -13.47 29.03
C VAL A 194 23.81 -12.87 28.77
N LEU A 195 23.69 -11.87 27.90
CA LEU A 195 22.41 -11.19 27.62
C LEU A 195 21.47 -12.02 26.76
N ALA A 196 21.99 -12.82 25.82
CA ALA A 196 21.16 -13.68 24.96
C ALA A 196 20.23 -14.64 25.75
N PRO A 197 20.71 -15.44 26.72
CA PRO A 197 19.83 -16.29 27.52
C PRO A 197 18.88 -15.50 28.42
N VAL A 198 19.26 -14.31 28.89
CA VAL A 198 18.39 -13.44 29.71
C VAL A 198 17.24 -12.89 28.87
N ILE A 199 17.51 -12.45 27.63
CA ILE A 199 16.49 -12.00 26.67
C ILE A 199 15.54 -13.16 26.32
N GLN A 200 16.07 -14.38 26.20
CA GLN A 200 15.27 -15.58 25.97
C GLN A 200 14.33 -15.87 27.17
N GLN A 201 14.88 -15.86 28.39
CA GLN A 201 14.13 -16.08 29.63
C GLN A 201 13.02 -15.03 29.84
N LEU A 202 13.24 -13.81 29.37
CA LEU A 202 12.21 -12.76 29.40
C LEU A 202 10.96 -13.14 28.58
N GLY A 203 11.12 -13.98 27.56
CA GLY A 203 10.02 -14.45 26.70
C GLY A 203 9.26 -15.63 27.23
N ASP A 204 9.96 -16.47 27.99
CA ASP A 204 9.38 -17.66 28.60
C ASP A 204 8.58 -17.31 29.86
N HIS A 205 8.71 -16.10 30.40
CA HIS A 205 8.02 -15.67 31.61
C HIS A 205 6.60 -15.15 31.33
N ALA A 206 5.59 -15.97 31.68
CA ALA A 206 4.17 -15.69 31.40
C ALA A 206 3.67 -14.32 31.89
N TRP A 207 4.03 -13.90 33.10
CA TRP A 207 3.63 -12.58 33.63
C TRP A 207 4.24 -11.41 32.85
N ILE A 208 5.53 -11.46 32.52
CA ILE A 208 6.21 -10.41 31.75
C ILE A 208 5.58 -10.33 30.36
N LYS A 209 5.25 -11.48 29.78
CA LYS A 209 4.58 -11.55 28.50
C LYS A 209 3.26 -10.78 28.49
N GLU A 210 2.41 -11.03 29.48
CA GLU A 210 1.14 -10.31 29.63
C GLU A 210 1.32 -8.80 29.81
N GLN A 211 2.33 -8.36 30.58
CA GLN A 211 2.57 -6.93 30.83
C GLN A 211 3.09 -6.19 29.59
N ILE A 212 4.03 -6.79 28.86
CA ILE A 212 4.57 -6.22 27.62
C ILE A 212 3.46 -6.13 26.58
N ASP A 213 2.66 -7.20 26.45
CA ASP A 213 1.57 -7.25 25.49
C ASP A 213 0.50 -6.21 25.85
N ALA A 214 0.15 -6.04 27.13
CA ALA A 214 -0.77 -5.01 27.62
C ALA A 214 -0.24 -3.59 27.38
N PHE A 215 1.04 -3.33 27.67
CA PHE A 215 1.68 -2.04 27.43
C PHE A 215 1.67 -1.68 25.94
N LEU A 216 2.07 -2.61 25.08
CA LEU A 216 2.15 -2.35 23.66
C LEU A 216 0.75 -2.24 23.04
N GLN A 217 -0.25 -2.96 23.54
CA GLN A 217 -1.66 -2.74 23.19
C GLN A 217 -2.12 -1.33 23.57
N MET A 218 -1.75 -0.85 24.77
CA MET A 218 -2.07 0.51 25.21
C MET A 218 -1.37 1.57 24.35
N ALA A 219 -0.08 1.36 24.01
CA ALA A 219 0.69 2.23 23.14
C ALA A 219 0.12 2.34 21.72
N LEU A 220 -0.43 1.24 21.19
CA LEU A 220 -0.96 1.18 19.83
C LEU A 220 -2.40 1.66 19.68
N LYS A 221 -3.21 1.59 20.76
CA LYS A 221 -4.62 1.97 20.77
C LYS A 221 -4.83 3.39 21.30
N ASP A 222 -4.23 3.74 22.43
CA ASP A 222 -4.40 5.02 23.14
C ASP A 222 -3.07 5.48 23.75
N PRO A 223 -2.11 6.01 22.96
CA PRO A 223 -0.80 6.43 23.48
C PRO A 223 -0.93 7.51 24.56
N GLU A 224 -1.96 8.34 24.50
CA GLU A 224 -2.26 9.39 25.49
C GLU A 224 -2.45 8.82 26.91
N LYS A 225 -3.01 7.60 27.06
CA LYS A 225 -3.19 6.95 28.37
C LYS A 225 -1.88 6.51 29.02
N LEU A 226 -0.81 6.30 28.24
CA LEU A 226 0.52 5.98 28.77
C LEU A 226 1.23 7.19 29.37
N TYR A 227 0.89 8.40 28.91
CA TYR A 227 1.52 9.64 29.36
C TYR A 227 0.67 10.39 30.40
N HIS A 228 -0.65 10.26 30.39
CA HIS A 228 -1.53 11.03 31.29
C HIS A 228 -1.65 10.50 32.73
N SER A 229 -1.23 9.28 33.05
CA SER A 229 -1.18 8.83 34.47
C SER A 229 -0.09 9.52 35.29
N ALA A 230 0.95 10.08 34.64
CA ALA A 230 2.07 10.75 35.30
C ALA A 230 1.97 12.29 35.30
N TRP A 231 1.09 12.89 34.50
CA TRP A 231 0.92 14.35 34.43
C TRP A 231 -0.19 14.90 35.34
N SER A 232 -1.05 14.05 35.89
CA SER A 232 -2.05 14.45 36.90
C SER A 232 -1.49 14.60 38.32
N GLU A 233 -0.21 14.31 38.53
CA GLU A 233 0.51 14.56 39.79
C GLU A 233 1.58 15.66 39.66
N ALA A 234 1.50 16.52 38.64
CA ALA A 234 2.07 17.84 38.82
C ALA A 234 1.20 18.55 39.86
N PRO A 235 1.73 18.93 41.05
CA PRO A 235 0.93 19.63 42.03
C PRO A 235 0.41 20.90 41.36
N THR A 236 -0.90 20.94 41.14
CA THR A 236 -1.59 22.21 40.98
C THR A 236 -1.13 23.06 42.15
N ARG A 237 -0.40 24.13 41.84
CA ARG A 237 -0.12 25.22 42.76
C ARG A 237 -1.48 25.67 43.31
N SER A 238 -1.84 25.10 44.46
CA SER A 238 -2.74 25.72 45.41
C SER A 238 -1.87 26.74 46.12
N ASP A 239 -2.31 28.00 46.06
CA ASP A 239 -2.00 29.06 47.02
C ASP A 239 -0.59 29.67 47.00
N ALA A 240 -0.45 30.74 46.19
CA ALA A 240 0.04 32.06 46.61
C ALA A 240 -0.21 33.09 45.50
#